data_AF-A0AA88DS91-F1
#
_entry.id   AF-A0AA88DS91-F1
#
_cell.length_a   1.000
_cell.length_b   1.000
_cell.length_c   1.000
_cell.angle_alpha   90.00
_cell.angle_beta   90.00
_cell.angle_gamma   90.00
#
_symmetry.space_group_name_H-M   'P 1'
#
loop_
_entity.id
_entity.type
_entity.pdbx_description
1 polymer ?
#
loop_
_entity_poly.entity_id
_entity_poly.type
_entity_poly.pdbx_seq_one_letter_code
_entity_poly.pdbx_strand_id
1 'polypeptide(L)'
;MSTPKTLWKPPDLGQVKINVDAFAQISRSFIGISLVAKDANGVVVGAACRMAGCFSPFLGECMAVREGVWYALSKGYSNWIVETDALNVVHAIKNPELQSLEANVIQDVHNTLELSRGDSVCYGSRFGNSIAHFLVSFSFSSTHSHVW
;
A
#
# COMPACT_ATOMS: atom_id res chain seq x y z
N MET A 1 28.15 1.99 7.95
CA MET A 1 27.33 1.75 9.15
C MET A 1 25.95 1.34 8.67
N SER A 2 25.52 0.12 8.95
CA SER A 2 24.17 -0.35 8.61
C SER A 2 23.15 0.41 9.45
N THR A 3 22.19 1.05 8.81
CA THR A 3 21.00 1.56 9.50
C THR A 3 20.35 0.42 10.28
N PRO A 4 19.95 0.62 11.56
CA PRO A 4 19.27 -0.43 12.31
C PRO A 4 18.05 -0.89 11.50
N LYS A 5 17.94 -2.21 11.28
CA LYS A 5 16.78 -2.81 10.62
C LYS A 5 15.56 -2.49 11.47
N THR A 6 14.80 -1.48 11.06
CA THR A 6 13.61 -1.04 11.79
C THR A 6 12.53 -2.08 11.62
N LEU A 7 12.25 -2.82 12.69
CA LEU A 7 11.12 -3.74 12.81
C LEU A 7 9.81 -2.98 12.58
N TRP A 8 8.80 -3.69 12.08
CA TRP A 8 7.44 -3.17 12.00
C TRP A 8 7.00 -2.62 13.36
N LYS A 9 6.40 -1.44 13.38
CA LYS A 9 5.87 -0.81 14.59
C LYS A 9 4.35 -0.84 14.56
N PRO A 10 3.69 -1.26 15.66
CA PRO A 10 2.24 -1.19 15.75
C PRO A 10 1.75 0.26 15.64
N PRO A 11 0.53 0.46 15.11
CA PRO A 11 -0.14 1.75 15.17
C PRO A 11 -0.60 2.09 16.59
N ASP A 12 -1.13 3.30 16.76
CA ASP A 12 -1.73 3.72 18.02
C ASP A 12 -2.98 2.88 18.36
N LEU A 13 -3.35 2.86 19.65
CA LEU A 13 -4.52 2.12 20.12
C LEU A 13 -5.79 2.58 19.38
N GLY A 14 -6.55 1.61 18.86
CA GLY A 14 -7.77 1.88 18.09
C GLY A 14 -7.53 2.28 16.63
N GLN A 15 -6.28 2.30 16.16
CA GLN A 15 -5.92 2.50 14.76
C GLN A 15 -5.57 1.17 14.08
N VAL A 16 -5.92 1.04 12.81
CA VAL A 16 -5.50 -0.06 11.93
C VAL A 16 -4.39 0.41 11.01
N LYS A 17 -3.26 -0.31 10.98
CA LYS A 17 -2.18 -0.05 10.01
C LYS A 17 -2.31 -1.00 8.83
N ILE A 18 -2.36 -0.42 7.62
CA ILE A 18 -2.50 -1.14 6.36
C ILE A 18 -1.17 -1.03 5.61
N ASN A 19 -0.40 -2.09 5.66
CA ASN A 19 0.85 -2.23 4.93
C ASN A 19 0.54 -2.60 3.49
N VAL A 20 1.02 -1.82 2.51
CA VAL A 20 0.79 -2.04 1.08
C VAL A 20 2.10 -2.25 0.33
N ASP A 21 2.07 -3.03 -0.75
CA ASP A 21 3.23 -3.26 -1.62
C ASP A 21 2.76 -3.60 -3.04
N ALA A 22 3.54 -3.20 -4.05
CA ALA A 22 3.36 -3.55 -5.43
C ALA A 22 4.56 -4.33 -5.99
N PHE A 23 4.28 -5.47 -6.62
CA PHE A 23 5.30 -6.26 -7.30
C PHE A 23 5.07 -6.24 -8.81
N ALA A 24 6.08 -5.77 -9.54
CA ALA A 24 6.09 -5.76 -11.00
C ALA A 24 6.86 -6.97 -11.54
N GLN A 25 6.20 -7.79 -12.36
CA GLN A 25 6.85 -8.84 -13.14
C GLN A 25 6.98 -8.41 -14.60
N ILE A 26 8.18 -7.93 -14.95
CA ILE A 26 8.50 -7.41 -16.29
C ILE A 26 8.23 -8.46 -17.38
N SER A 27 8.56 -9.73 -17.13
CA SER A 27 8.42 -10.81 -18.13
C SER A 27 6.97 -11.16 -18.47
N ARG A 28 6.01 -10.77 -17.63
CA ARG A 28 4.58 -11.00 -17.88
C ARG A 28 3.82 -9.71 -18.16
N SER A 29 4.48 -8.55 -18.12
CA SER A 29 3.83 -7.24 -18.24
C SER A 29 2.67 -7.07 -17.24
N PHE A 30 2.87 -7.51 -15.99
CA PHE A 30 1.86 -7.41 -14.94
C PHE A 30 2.41 -6.85 -13.64
N ILE A 31 1.59 -6.06 -12.94
CA ILE A 31 1.77 -5.68 -11.55
C ILE A 31 0.71 -6.34 -10.68
N GLY A 32 1.13 -6.76 -9.49
CA GLY A 32 0.27 -7.24 -8.44
C GLY A 32 0.41 -6.30 -7.28
N ILE A 33 -0.69 -6.12 -6.58
CA ILE A 33 -0.81 -5.27 -5.41
C ILE A 33 -1.19 -6.18 -4.26
N SER A 34 -0.61 -5.94 -3.09
CA SER A 34 -1.06 -6.56 -1.86
C SER A 34 -1.21 -5.56 -0.75
N LEU A 35 -2.01 -5.94 0.23
CA LEU A 35 -2.13 -5.24 1.49
C LEU A 35 -2.31 -6.21 2.65
N VAL A 36 -1.85 -5.79 3.82
CA VAL A 36 -2.04 -6.48 5.10
C VAL A 36 -2.47 -5.45 6.14
N ALA A 37 -3.65 -5.61 6.69
CA ALA A 37 -4.19 -4.78 7.76
C ALA A 37 -3.88 -5.42 9.12
N LYS A 38 -3.30 -4.64 10.05
CA LYS A 38 -2.99 -5.07 11.40
C LYS A 38 -3.53 -4.08 12.43
N ASP A 39 -4.02 -4.59 13.55
CA ASP A 39 -4.44 -3.76 14.69
C ASP A 39 -3.24 -3.30 15.54
N ALA A 40 -3.52 -2.55 16.61
CA ALA A 40 -2.52 -2.06 17.56
C ALA A 40 -1.79 -3.17 18.33
N ASN A 41 -2.33 -4.39 18.38
CA ASN A 41 -1.68 -5.57 18.98
C ASN A 41 -0.79 -6.31 17.95
N GLY A 42 -0.76 -5.85 16.70
CA GLY A 42 -0.06 -6.53 15.61
C GLY A 42 -0.81 -7.73 15.04
N VAL A 43 -2.07 -7.94 15.44
CA VAL A 43 -2.91 -9.02 14.91
C VAL A 43 -3.34 -8.65 13.50
N VAL A 44 -3.18 -9.58 12.56
CA VAL A 44 -3.68 -9.41 11.19
C VAL A 44 -5.20 -9.48 11.22
N VAL A 45 -5.85 -8.36 10.87
CA VAL A 45 -7.31 -8.23 10.84
C VAL A 45 -7.88 -8.28 9.42
N GLY A 46 -6.99 -8.42 8.43
CA GLY A 46 -7.37 -8.68 7.06
C GLY A 46 -6.20 -8.56 6.09
N ALA A 47 -6.36 -9.12 4.90
CA ALA A 47 -5.38 -9.02 3.83
C ALA A 47 -6.06 -9.06 2.48
N ALA A 48 -5.42 -8.48 1.46
CA ALA A 48 -5.89 -8.64 0.09
C ALA A 48 -4.71 -8.67 -0.87
N CYS A 49 -4.94 -9.34 -2.00
CA CYS A 49 -4.06 -9.27 -3.15
C CYS A 49 -4.91 -9.14 -4.42
N ARG A 50 -4.43 -8.34 -5.37
CA ARG A 50 -5.07 -8.14 -6.66
C ARG A 50 -4.05 -7.99 -7.75
N MET A 51 -4.41 -8.45 -8.94
CA MET A 51 -3.65 -8.20 -10.16
C MET A 51 -4.07 -6.85 -10.73
N ALA A 52 -3.13 -5.95 -10.95
CA ALA A 52 -3.35 -4.60 -11.45
C ALA A 52 -2.49 -4.37 -12.69
N GLY A 53 -3.01 -4.73 -13.87
CA GLY A 53 -2.55 -4.28 -15.20
C GLY A 53 -1.04 -4.27 -15.44
N CYS A 54 -0.60 -3.46 -16.41
CA CYS A 54 0.81 -3.20 -16.69
C CYS A 54 1.10 -1.74 -16.36
N PHE A 55 1.86 -1.48 -15.28
CA PHE A 55 2.28 -0.13 -14.90
C PHE A 55 3.80 -0.09 -14.64
N SER A 56 4.34 1.11 -14.44
CA SER A 56 5.68 1.25 -13.86
C SER A 56 5.66 0.85 -12.38
N PRO A 57 6.79 0.46 -11.76
CA PRO A 57 6.83 0.18 -10.33
C PRO A 57 6.28 1.32 -9.47
N PHE A 58 6.61 2.58 -9.82
CA PHE A 58 6.07 3.76 -9.15
C PHE A 58 4.55 3.83 -9.22
N LEU A 59 3.96 3.67 -10.41
CA LEU A 59 2.51 3.68 -10.57
C LEU A 59 1.86 2.48 -9.87
N GLY A 60 2.52 1.32 -9.86
CA GLY A 60 2.08 0.15 -9.10
C GLY A 60 1.93 0.45 -7.61
N GLU A 61 2.93 1.09 -7.01
CA GLU A 61 2.91 1.51 -5.61
C GLU A 61 1.84 2.58 -5.32
N CYS A 62 1.68 3.58 -6.20
CA CYS A 62 0.58 4.55 -6.09
C CYS A 62 -0.78 3.85 -6.06
N MET A 63 -0.95 2.86 -6.94
CA MET A 63 -2.16 2.04 -6.99
C MET A 63 -2.30 1.19 -5.72
N ALA A 64 -1.21 0.64 -5.17
CA ALA A 64 -1.24 -0.11 -3.91
C ALA A 64 -1.72 0.75 -2.75
N VAL A 65 -1.25 2.01 -2.66
CA VAL A 65 -1.74 2.98 -1.68
C VAL A 65 -3.24 3.24 -1.87
N ARG A 66 -3.68 3.51 -3.10
CA ARG A 66 -5.11 3.75 -3.40
C ARG A 66 -5.99 2.60 -2.93
N GLU A 67 -5.56 1.37 -3.18
CA GLU A 67 -6.30 0.16 -2.81
C GLU A 67 -6.28 -0.06 -1.29
N GLY A 68 -5.20 0.31 -0.61
CA GLY A 68 -5.16 0.35 0.85
C GLY A 68 -6.23 1.27 1.44
N VAL A 69 -6.41 2.46 0.86
CA VAL A 69 -7.45 3.41 1.28
C VAL A 69 -8.85 2.84 1.01
N TRP A 70 -9.10 2.32 -0.19
CA TRP A 70 -10.38 1.69 -0.52
C TRP A 70 -10.69 0.50 0.38
N TYR A 71 -9.69 -0.31 0.72
CA TYR A 71 -9.85 -1.41 1.65
C TYR A 71 -10.31 -0.90 3.02
N ALA A 72 -9.66 0.12 3.56
CA ALA A 72 -10.02 0.74 4.84
C ALA A 72 -11.48 1.22 4.85
N LEU A 73 -11.87 1.95 3.79
CA LEU A 73 -13.22 2.47 3.61
C LEU A 73 -14.25 1.33 3.51
N SER A 74 -13.95 0.28 2.73
CA SER A 74 -14.84 -0.87 2.54
C SER A 74 -15.08 -1.67 3.82
N LYS A 75 -14.10 -1.69 4.72
CA LYS A 75 -14.19 -2.36 6.03
C LYS A 75 -14.81 -1.47 7.11
N GLY A 76 -15.09 -0.20 6.81
CA GLY A 76 -15.65 0.76 7.76
C GLY A 76 -14.67 1.14 8.88
N TYR A 77 -13.36 1.06 8.64
CA TYR A 77 -12.38 1.48 9.64
C TYR A 77 -12.47 3.00 9.83
N SER A 78 -12.66 3.43 11.07
CA SER A 78 -12.78 4.85 11.45
C SER A 78 -11.44 5.52 11.73
N ASN A 79 -10.40 4.74 12.06
CA ASN A 79 -9.05 5.22 12.31
C ASN A 79 -8.04 4.25 11.70
N TRP A 80 -7.32 4.69 10.67
CA TRP A 80 -6.38 3.86 9.93
C TRP A 80 -5.22 4.67 9.35
N ILE A 81 -4.14 3.96 9.01
CA ILE A 81 -2.95 4.51 8.34
C ILE A 81 -2.47 3.52 7.27
N VAL A 82 -2.20 4.02 6.06
CA VAL A 82 -1.54 3.25 5.00
C VAL A 82 -0.04 3.47 5.07
N GLU A 83 0.73 2.38 5.10
CA GLU A 83 2.18 2.37 5.16
C GLU A 83 2.75 1.66 3.91
N THR A 84 3.54 2.37 3.11
CA THR A 84 4.27 1.84 1.93
C THR A 84 5.78 1.96 2.16
N ASP A 85 6.57 1.09 1.55
CA ASP A 85 8.04 1.20 1.54
C ASP A 85 8.58 2.02 0.34
N ALA A 86 7.69 2.66 -0.43
CA ALA A 86 8.03 3.54 -1.53
C ALA A 86 8.05 5.03 -1.10
N LEU A 87 9.20 5.51 -0.62
CA LEU A 87 9.36 6.90 -0.15
C LEU A 87 9.03 7.94 -1.24
N ASN A 88 9.39 7.67 -2.49
CA ASN A 88 9.06 8.52 -3.64
C ASN A 88 7.55 8.67 -3.86
N VAL A 89 6.77 7.61 -3.59
CA VAL A 89 5.30 7.64 -3.68
C VAL A 89 4.70 8.48 -2.57
N VAL A 90 5.21 8.33 -1.34
CA VAL A 90 4.81 9.19 -0.21
C VAL A 90 5.09 10.66 -0.52
N HIS A 91 6.24 10.97 -1.12
CA HIS A 91 6.55 12.35 -1.53
C HIS A 91 5.62 12.87 -2.62
N ALA A 92 5.34 12.06 -3.65
CA ALA A 92 4.47 12.44 -4.76
C ALA A 92 3.02 12.68 -4.30
N ILE A 93 2.52 11.87 -3.37
CA ILE A 93 1.19 12.05 -2.76
C ILE A 93 1.16 13.26 -1.82
N LYS A 94 2.28 13.65 -1.21
CA LYS A 94 2.30 14.84 -0.33
C LYS A 94 2.51 16.13 -1.10
N ASN A 95 3.13 16.05 -2.27
CA ASN A 95 3.50 17.19 -3.10
C ASN A 95 3.21 16.85 -4.57
N PRO A 96 1.93 16.87 -4.99
CA PRO A 96 1.54 16.45 -6.33
C PRO A 96 2.07 17.41 -7.39
N GLU A 97 2.84 16.88 -8.36
CA GLU A 97 3.28 17.61 -9.54
C GLU A 97 2.28 17.40 -10.70
N LEU A 98 1.39 18.37 -10.88
CA LEU A 98 0.25 18.30 -11.82
C LEU A 98 0.63 18.21 -13.31
N GLN A 99 1.91 18.34 -13.67
CA GLN A 99 2.41 18.27 -15.05
C GLN A 99 3.16 16.96 -15.37
N SER A 100 3.26 16.03 -14.41
CA SER A 100 3.89 14.73 -14.62
C SER A 100 3.02 13.80 -15.47
N LEU A 101 3.64 12.80 -16.12
CA LEU A 101 2.92 11.73 -16.84
C LEU A 101 2.00 10.93 -15.88
N GLU A 102 2.39 10.89 -14.61
CA GLU A 102 1.74 10.16 -13.53
C GLU A 102 0.66 10.98 -12.81
N ALA A 103 0.48 12.26 -13.16
CA ALA A 103 -0.37 13.20 -12.45
C ALA A 103 -1.81 12.69 -12.26
N ASN A 104 -2.38 12.03 -13.26
CA ASN A 104 -3.74 11.49 -13.19
C ASN A 104 -3.89 10.41 -12.11
N VAL A 105 -2.87 9.54 -11.95
CA VAL A 105 -2.90 8.47 -10.93
C VAL A 105 -2.68 9.06 -9.54
N ILE A 106 -1.75 10.01 -9.41
CA ILE A 106 -1.50 10.71 -8.15
C ILE A 106 -2.75 11.48 -7.72
N GLN A 107 -3.43 12.16 -8.65
CA GLN A 107 -4.68 12.86 -8.40
C GLN A 107 -5.80 11.91 -7.96
N ASP A 108 -5.89 10.72 -8.55
CA ASP A 108 -6.86 9.71 -8.16
C ASP A 108 -6.60 9.18 -6.72
N VAL A 109 -5.33 9.00 -6.33
CA VAL A 109 -4.96 8.70 -4.94
C VAL A 109 -5.39 9.84 -4.01
N HIS A 110 -5.15 11.10 -4.38
CA HIS A 110 -5.58 12.26 -3.61
C HIS A 110 -7.10 12.31 -3.42
N ASN A 111 -7.85 12.18 -4.50
CA ASN A 111 -9.31 12.20 -4.45
C ASN A 111 -9.84 11.09 -3.53
N THR A 112 -9.19 9.91 -3.55
CA THR A 112 -9.53 8.79 -2.67
C THR A 112 -9.22 9.11 -1.20
N LEU A 113 -8.10 9.76 -0.91
CA LEU A 113 -7.73 10.21 0.44
C LEU A 113 -8.70 11.27 0.96
N GLU A 114 -9.09 12.25 0.13
CA GLU A 114 -10.05 13.30 0.50
C GLU A 114 -11.41 12.73 0.88
N LEU A 115 -11.91 11.73 0.12
CA LEU A 115 -13.15 11.01 0.44
C LEU A 115 -13.10 10.35 1.82
N SER A 116 -11.91 9.94 2.23
CA SER A 116 -11.69 9.13 3.43
C SER A 116 -11.59 9.95 4.72
N ARG A 117 -11.52 11.29 4.63
CA ARG A 117 -11.36 12.23 5.76
C ARG A 117 -10.17 11.89 6.68
N GLY A 118 -9.21 11.13 6.18
CA GLY A 118 -8.05 10.62 6.92
C GLY A 118 -6.76 10.85 6.15
N ASP A 119 -5.87 11.66 6.71
CA ASP A 119 -4.57 12.03 6.11
C ASP A 119 -3.45 11.13 6.61
N SER A 120 -3.45 9.85 6.27
CA SER A 120 -2.43 8.96 6.85
C SER A 120 -1.87 7.99 5.83
N VAL A 121 -1.05 8.53 4.93
CA VAL A 121 -0.05 7.76 4.18
C VAL A 121 1.33 8.05 4.75
N CYS A 122 2.06 7.02 5.15
CA CYS A 122 3.42 7.15 5.68
C CYS A 122 4.39 6.18 5.03
N TYR A 123 5.68 6.50 5.18
CA TYR A 123 6.76 5.63 4.76
C TYR A 123 7.11 4.66 5.89
N GLY A 124 7.14 3.37 5.57
CA GLY A 124 7.63 2.28 6.43
C GLY A 124 8.91 1.66 5.90
N SER A 125 9.65 0.96 6.76
CA SER A 125 10.80 0.19 6.28
C SER A 125 10.33 -1.03 5.50
N ARG A 126 11.05 -1.40 4.43
CA ARG A 126 10.79 -2.64 3.68
C ARG A 126 10.82 -3.90 4.55
N PHE A 127 11.62 -3.90 5.61
CA PHE A 127 11.67 -5.02 6.56
C PHE A 127 10.36 -5.14 7.37
N GLY A 128 9.79 -3.99 7.78
CA GLY A 128 8.49 -3.93 8.41
C GLY A 128 7.33 -4.29 7.46
N ASN A 129 7.52 -4.06 6.15
CA ASN A 129 6.54 -4.35 5.11
C ASN A 129 6.63 -5.79 4.54
N SER A 130 7.45 -6.66 5.13
CA SER A 130 7.78 -7.98 4.58
C SER A 130 6.59 -8.92 4.33
N ILE A 131 5.51 -8.80 5.11
CA ILE A 131 4.32 -9.65 4.93
C ILE A 131 3.56 -9.27 3.65
N ALA A 132 3.37 -7.97 3.39
CA ALA A 132 2.75 -7.52 2.14
C ALA A 132 3.61 -7.95 0.95
N HIS A 133 4.93 -7.73 1.03
CA HIS A 133 5.88 -8.17 0.00
C HIS A 133 5.81 -9.67 -0.31
N PHE A 134 5.73 -10.49 0.73
CA PHE A 134 5.58 -11.94 0.55
C PHE A 134 4.22 -12.29 -0.05
N LEU A 135 3.15 -11.64 0.39
CA LEU A 135 1.79 -11.91 -0.05
C LEU A 135 1.62 -11.64 -1.56
N VAL A 136 2.11 -10.51 -2.05
CA VAL A 136 2.06 -10.22 -3.49
C VAL A 136 2.90 -11.25 -4.25
N SER A 137 4.12 -11.52 -3.80
CA SER A 137 5.03 -12.49 -4.44
C SER A 137 4.42 -13.90 -4.51
N PHE A 138 3.69 -14.31 -3.48
CA PHE A 138 2.99 -15.59 -3.42
C PHE A 138 1.73 -15.61 -4.31
N SER A 139 0.91 -14.57 -4.27
CA SER A 139 -0.31 -14.49 -5.10
C SER A 139 0.01 -14.62 -6.58
N PHE A 140 1.17 -14.13 -7.00
CA PHE A 140 1.66 -14.27 -8.37
C PHE A 140 1.96 -15.71 -8.81
N SER A 141 2.37 -16.58 -7.89
CA SER A 141 2.54 -18.02 -8.22
C SER A 141 1.18 -18.70 -8.43
N SER A 142 0.11 -18.11 -7.86
CA SER A 142 -1.23 -18.69 -7.81
C SER A 142 -2.23 -18.09 -8.81
N THR A 143 -1.91 -16.96 -9.47
CA THR A 143 -2.71 -16.28 -10.54
C THR A 143 -4.14 -15.82 -10.18
N HIS A 144 -4.53 -15.80 -8.92
CA HIS A 144 -5.88 -15.40 -8.48
C HIS A 144 -5.83 -14.20 -7.53
N SER A 145 -6.86 -13.35 -7.59
CA SER A 145 -7.07 -12.29 -6.58
C SER A 145 -7.75 -12.90 -5.37
N HIS A 146 -7.34 -12.51 -4.18
CA HIS A 146 -7.89 -13.02 -2.93
C HIS A 146 -8.09 -11.89 -1.92
N VAL A 147 -9.18 -12.01 -1.16
CA VAL A 147 -9.45 -11.17 0.01
C VAL A 147 -9.64 -12.13 1.17
N TRP A 148 -8.86 -11.94 2.22
CA TRP A 148 -8.95 -12.65 3.49
C TRP A 148 -9.44 -11.71 4.59
#